data_AF-A0A821AKG3-F1
#
_entry.id   AF-A0A821AKG3-F1
#
_cell.length_a   1.000
_cell.length_b   1.000
_cell.length_c   1.000
_cell.angle_alpha   90.00
_cell.angle_beta   90.00
_cell.angle_gamma   90.00
#
_symmetry.space_group_name_H-M   'P 1'
#
loop_
_entity.id
_entity.type
_entity.pdbx_description
1 polymer ?
#
loop_
_entity_poly.entity_id
_entity_poly.type
_entity_poly.pdbx_seq_one_letter_code
_entity_poly.pdbx_strand_id
1 'polypeptide(L)'
;MDASKLPPLRGSSIDNHPNAKRQQNGITVVDGNRQGNGINQLSYPYGLYVDDDQTVYVADESNHRIVEWKWGATSGQVVAGGNGQGSG
;
A
#
# COMPACT_ATOMS: atom_id res chain seq x y z
N MET A 1 -28.28 11.72 -37.63
CA MET A 1 -27.55 10.81 -36.71
C MET A 1 -27.22 11.65 -35.49
N ASP A 2 -27.88 11.36 -34.37
CA ASP A 2 -27.84 12.19 -33.16
C ASP A 2 -26.64 11.80 -32.28
N ALA A 3 -25.77 12.77 -31.98
CA ALA A 3 -24.55 12.60 -31.18
C ALA A 3 -24.82 12.41 -29.67
N SER A 4 -26.08 12.49 -29.23
CA SER A 4 -26.48 12.35 -27.82
C SER A 4 -26.45 10.92 -27.27
N LYS A 5 -26.15 9.91 -28.10
CA LYS A 5 -26.16 8.48 -27.70
C LYS A 5 -24.79 7.84 -27.45
N LEU A 6 -23.69 8.60 -27.46
CA LEU A 6 -22.38 8.04 -27.14
C LEU A 6 -22.17 8.00 -25.61
N PRO A 7 -21.83 6.84 -25.00
CA PRO A 7 -21.49 6.79 -23.59
C PRO A 7 -20.21 7.60 -23.31
N PRO A 8 -20.06 8.19 -22.11
CA PRO A 8 -18.87 8.95 -21.78
C PRO A 8 -17.64 8.02 -21.78
N LEU A 9 -16.56 8.45 -22.44
CA LEU A 9 -15.26 7.79 -22.37
C LEU A 9 -14.68 8.00 -20.97
N ARG A 10 -15.12 7.20 -20.00
CA ARG A 10 -14.40 7.02 -18.72
C ARG A 10 -13.43 5.87 -18.88
N GLY A 11 -12.32 6.17 -19.54
CA GLY A 11 -11.09 5.41 -19.43
C GLY A 11 -9.97 6.43 -19.40
N SER A 12 -9.44 6.72 -18.21
CA SER A 12 -8.21 7.49 -18.08
C SER A 12 -7.13 6.75 -18.87
N SER A 13 -6.77 7.32 -20.02
CA SER A 13 -5.70 6.86 -20.87
C SER A 13 -4.41 6.82 -20.05
N ILE A 14 -4.06 5.64 -19.57
CA ILE A 14 -2.71 5.29 -19.15
C ILE A 14 -2.34 4.02 -19.92
N ASP A 15 -1.49 4.21 -20.92
CA ASP A 15 -0.66 3.21 -21.57
C ASP A 15 -1.20 2.54 -22.84
N ASN A 16 -0.51 2.83 -23.94
CA ASN A 16 -0.64 2.20 -25.25
C ASN A 16 0.12 0.85 -25.31
N HIS A 17 0.18 0.10 -24.20
CA HIS A 17 0.91 -1.18 -24.13
C HIS A 17 -0.06 -2.36 -24.33
N PRO A 18 -0.04 -3.03 -25.50
CA PRO A 18 -1.08 -4.00 -25.89
C PRO A 18 -1.18 -5.27 -25.03
N ASN A 19 -0.27 -5.47 -24.06
CA ASN A 19 -0.20 -6.67 -23.21
C ASN A 19 -0.22 -6.37 -21.70
N ALA A 20 -0.42 -5.12 -21.26
CA ALA A 20 -0.44 -4.79 -19.84
C ALA A 20 -1.79 -5.15 -19.21
N LYS A 21 -1.90 -6.32 -18.58
CA LYS A 21 -3.02 -6.62 -17.66
C LYS A 21 -2.83 -5.84 -16.36
N ARG A 22 -3.11 -4.54 -16.37
CA ARG A 22 -3.20 -3.78 -15.12
C ARG A 22 -4.45 -4.23 -14.37
N GLN A 23 -4.30 -4.94 -13.25
CA GLN A 23 -5.36 -4.97 -12.25
C GLN A 23 -5.38 -3.57 -11.61
N GLN A 24 -6.27 -2.69 -12.08
CA GLN A 24 -6.34 -1.27 -11.74
C GLN A 24 -6.94 -0.95 -10.36
N ASN A 25 -6.91 -1.88 -9.41
CA ASN A 25 -7.47 -1.66 -8.07
C ASN A 25 -6.36 -1.79 -7.01
N GLY A 26 -5.43 -0.84 -6.99
CA GLY A 26 -4.54 -0.68 -5.84
C GLY A 26 -5.35 -0.23 -4.63
N ILE A 27 -5.27 -0.96 -3.52
CA ILE A 27 -5.90 -0.58 -2.26
C ILE A 27 -4.84 0.14 -1.42
N THR A 28 -5.12 1.38 -1.01
CA THR A 28 -4.30 2.09 -0.02
C THR A 28 -4.65 1.54 1.36
N VAL A 29 -3.72 0.82 1.97
CA VAL A 29 -3.88 0.17 3.29
C VAL A 29 -3.20 0.92 4.44
N VAL A 30 -2.40 1.93 4.10
CA VAL A 30 -1.73 2.85 5.01
C VAL A 30 -2.29 4.25 4.81
N ASP A 31 -2.66 4.92 5.89
CA ASP A 31 -3.05 6.33 5.85
C ASP A 31 -1.82 7.19 5.52
N GLY A 32 -1.65 7.48 4.22
CA GLY A 32 -0.54 8.30 3.72
C GLY A 32 -0.67 9.79 4.07
N ASN A 33 -1.73 10.22 4.76
CA ASN A 33 -1.95 11.64 5.01
C ASN A 33 -1.22 12.16 6.24
N ARG A 34 -0.82 11.29 7.19
CA ARG A 34 -0.14 11.69 8.43
C ARG A 34 0.78 10.60 8.97
N GLN A 35 1.95 11.01 9.46
CA GLN A 35 2.78 10.20 10.33
C GLN A 35 2.04 9.86 11.62
N GLY A 36 2.17 8.63 12.11
CA GLY A 36 1.52 8.19 13.33
C GLY A 36 1.91 6.78 13.77
N ASN A 37 1.36 6.35 14.90
CA ASN A 37 1.63 5.05 15.53
C ASN A 37 0.45 4.07 15.44
N GLY A 38 -0.66 4.47 14.83
CA GLY A 38 -1.78 3.57 14.52
C GLY A 38 -1.32 2.41 13.62
N ILE A 39 -2.05 1.29 13.63
CA ILE A 39 -1.64 0.08 12.90
C ILE A 39 -1.52 0.28 11.38
N ASN A 40 -2.27 1.24 10.83
CA ASN A 40 -2.22 1.64 9.43
C ASN A 40 -1.55 3.01 9.23
N GLN A 41 -0.72 3.44 10.17
CA GLN A 41 0.10 4.66 10.06
C GLN A 41 1.57 4.28 10.21
N LEU A 42 2.44 5.02 9.55
CA LEU A 42 3.89 4.82 9.60
C LEU A 42 4.58 6.07 10.16
N SER A 43 5.78 5.89 10.68
CA SER A 43 6.62 6.89 11.33
C SER A 43 8.08 6.68 10.93
N TYR A 44 8.57 7.53 10.02
CA TYR A 44 9.90 7.41 9.40
C TYR A 44 10.23 5.99 8.88
N PRO A 45 9.38 5.37 8.03
CA PRO A 45 9.67 4.04 7.53
C PRO A 45 10.96 4.02 6.71
N TYR A 46 11.82 3.03 6.93
CA TYR A 46 13.16 2.98 6.33
C TYR A 46 13.30 1.94 5.21
N GLY A 47 12.57 0.82 5.32
CA GLY A 47 12.70 -0.31 4.40
C GLY A 47 11.37 -0.98 4.10
N LEU A 48 11.29 -1.57 2.91
CA LEU A 48 10.16 -2.35 2.41
C LEU A 48 10.67 -3.65 1.80
N TYR A 49 9.98 -4.75 2.10
CA TYR A 49 10.18 -6.05 1.46
C TYR A 49 8.82 -6.64 1.04
N VAL A 50 8.81 -7.39 -0.06
CA VAL A 50 7.63 -8.13 -0.54
C VAL A 50 8.05 -9.57 -0.78
N ASP A 51 7.32 -10.51 -0.19
CA ASP A 51 7.59 -11.94 -0.36
C ASP A 51 6.82 -12.56 -1.57
N ASP A 52 7.05 -13.85 -1.79
CA ASP A 52 6.42 -14.60 -2.89
C ASP A 52 4.88 -14.73 -2.74
N ASP A 53 4.36 -14.57 -1.51
CA ASP A 53 2.93 -14.57 -1.21
C ASP A 53 2.30 -13.17 -1.35
N GLN A 54 3.06 -12.19 -1.86
CA GLN A 54 2.67 -10.79 -2.01
C GLN A 54 2.37 -10.09 -0.66
N THR A 55 2.96 -10.57 0.43
CA THR A 55 2.94 -9.91 1.73
C THR A 55 3.95 -8.77 1.75
N VAL A 56 3.49 -7.57 2.12
CA VAL A 56 4.33 -6.39 2.25
C VAL A 56 4.78 -6.24 3.69
N TYR A 57 6.08 -6.11 3.90
CA TYR A 57 6.71 -5.82 5.17
C TYR A 57 7.30 -4.41 5.15
N VAL A 58 7.05 -3.64 6.20
CA VAL A 58 7.63 -2.29 6.37
C VAL A 58 8.36 -2.19 7.69
N ALA A 59 9.61 -1.71 7.63
CA ALA A 59 10.37 -1.30 8.80
C ALA A 59 9.96 0.12 9.20
N ASP A 60 9.12 0.22 10.23
CA ASP A 60 8.52 1.44 10.75
C ASP A 60 9.38 2.00 11.90
N GLU A 61 10.49 2.65 11.53
CA GLU A 61 11.67 2.89 12.37
C GLU A 61 11.35 3.64 13.66
N SER A 62 10.65 4.78 13.57
CA SER A 62 10.38 5.62 14.75
C SER A 62 9.22 5.08 15.59
N ASN A 63 8.49 4.10 15.08
CA ASN A 63 7.57 3.29 15.89
C ASN A 63 8.24 2.00 16.41
N HIS A 64 9.52 1.79 16.10
CA HIS A 64 10.34 0.65 16.53
C HIS A 64 9.69 -0.71 16.26
N ARG A 65 9.05 -0.87 15.10
CA ARG A 65 8.28 -2.08 14.76
C ARG A 65 8.44 -2.50 13.30
N ILE A 66 8.15 -3.76 13.04
CA ILE A 66 7.92 -4.30 11.70
C ILE A 66 6.44 -4.59 11.56
N VAL A 67 5.82 -4.06 10.51
CA VAL A 67 4.40 -4.28 10.21
C VAL A 67 4.27 -5.04 8.89
N GLU A 68 3.40 -6.04 8.85
CA GLU A 68 3.07 -6.79 7.64
C GLU A 68 1.65 -6.49 7.14
N TRP A 69 1.46 -6.50 5.82
CA TRP A 69 0.18 -6.50 5.13
C TRP A 69 0.15 -7.65 4.14
N LYS A 70 -0.68 -8.67 4.42
CA LYS A 70 -0.91 -9.78 3.48
C LYS A 70 -1.69 -9.29 2.26
N TRP A 71 -1.57 -10.05 1.16
CA TRP A 71 -2.35 -9.78 -0.05
C TRP A 71 -3.85 -9.64 0.26
N GLY A 72 -4.45 -8.51 -0.14
CA GLY A 72 -5.87 -8.21 0.09
C GLY A 72 -6.25 -7.77 1.51
N ALA A 73 -5.30 -7.69 2.44
CA ALA A 73 -5.56 -7.17 3.78
C ALA A 73 -5.86 -5.65 3.73
N THR A 74 -6.79 -5.18 4.57
CA THR A 74 -7.10 -3.74 4.71
C THR A 74 -6.46 -3.13 5.96
N SER A 75 -5.75 -3.93 6.76
CA SER A 75 -4.98 -3.48 7.91
C SER A 75 -3.69 -4.27 8.07
N GLY A 76 -2.71 -3.63 8.72
CA GLY A 76 -1.42 -4.24 9.02
C GLY A 76 -1.45 -5.07 10.29
N GLN A 77 -0.41 -5.86 10.53
CA GLN A 77 -0.15 -6.56 11.80
C GLN A 77 1.30 -6.35 12.23
N VAL A 78 1.54 -6.08 13.52
CA VAL A 78 2.91 -6.00 14.06
C VAL A 78 3.46 -7.41 14.22
N VAL A 79 4.56 -7.71 13.54
CA VAL A 79 5.20 -9.04 13.57
C VAL A 79 6.53 -9.05 14.32
N ALA A 80 7.10 -7.88 14.60
CA ALA A 80 8.27 -7.73 15.45
C ALA A 80 8.35 -6.31 16.03
N GLY A 81 9.00 -6.17 17.20
CA GLY A 81 9.23 -4.88 17.85
C GLY A 81 8.00 -4.33 18.59
N GLY A 82 7.91 -3.00 18.71
CA GLY A 82 6.83 -2.27 19.39
C GLY A 82 7.12 -1.90 20.85
N ASN A 83 8.30 -2.25 21.38
CA ASN A 83 8.71 -2.01 22.77
C ASN A 83 9.76 -0.90 22.92
N GLY A 84 9.90 -0.03 21.90
CA GLY A 84 10.93 1.00 21.87
C GLY A 84 12.24 0.54 21.21
N GLN A 85 13.19 1.47 21.15
CA GLN A 85 14.53 1.23 20.62
C GLN A 85 15.30 0.21 21.49
N GLY A 86 16.06 -0.70 20.86
CA GLY A 86 16.96 -1.63 21.56
C GLY A 86 18.20 -0.92 22.14
N SER A 87 18.82 -1.51 23.16
CA SER A 87 19.92 -0.88 23.92
C SER A 87 21.34 -1.03 23.33
N GLY A 88 21.53 -1.93 22.36
CA GLY A 88 22.87 -2.26 21.84
C GLY A 88 23.73 -3.08 22.80
#